data_AF-A0A1Q9GJ69-F1
#
_entry.id   AF-A0A1Q9GJ69-F1
#
_cell.length_a   1.000
_cell.length_b   1.000
_cell.length_c   1.000
_cell.angle_alpha   90.00
_cell.angle_beta   90.00
_cell.angle_gamma   90.00
#
_symmetry.space_group_name_H-M   'P 1'
#
loop_
_entity.id
_entity.type
_entity.pdbx_description
1 polymer ?
#
loop_
_entity_poly.entity_id
_entity_poly.type
_entity_poly.pdbx_seq_one_letter_code
_entity_poly.pdbx_strand_id
1 'polypeptide(L)' 'MTVDKLRDSLTHARANYWILTFVCSAILALFLNELNKDVNPSYLMTYSISLAIGYYLSTALKKTITSIKVELDNLIL' A
#
# COMPACT_ATOMS: atom_id res chain seq x y z
N MET A 1 5.30 -27.08 -3.09
CA MET A 1 4.11 -26.24 -2.89
C MET A 1 3.45 -26.07 -4.25
N THR A 2 2.18 -26.45 -4.43
CA THR A 2 1.53 -26.37 -5.74
C THR A 2 1.32 -24.91 -6.15
N VAL A 3 1.43 -24.64 -7.44
CA VAL A 3 1.30 -23.32 -8.06
C VAL A 3 0.06 -22.56 -7.58
N ASP A 4 -1.08 -23.25 -7.48
CA ASP A 4 -2.34 -22.64 -7.02
C ASP A 4 -2.27 -22.14 -5.58
N LYS A 5 -1.59 -22.86 -4.68
CA LYS A 5 -1.41 -22.44 -3.28
C LYS A 5 -0.52 -21.20 -3.17
N LEU A 6 0.47 -21.08 -4.05
CA LEU A 6 1.33 -19.89 -4.09
C LEU A 6 0.57 -18.68 -4.63
N ARG A 7 -0.24 -18.86 -5.68
CA ARG A 7 -1.09 -17.82 -6.27
C ARG A 7 -2.14 -17.31 -5.29
N ASP A 8 -2.77 -18.21 -4.54
CA ASP A 8 -3.78 -17.85 -3.54
C ASP A 8 -3.17 -17.09 -2.36
N SER A 9 -2.00 -17.54 -1.87
CA SER A 9 -1.23 -16.86 -0.82
C SER A 9 -0.78 -15.45 -1.24
N LEU A 10 -0.30 -15.28 -2.48
CA LEU A 10 0.04 -13.96 -3.03
C LEU A 10 -1.18 -13.03 -3.15
N THR A 11 -2.34 -13.59 -3.49
CA THR A 11 -3.58 -12.83 -3.60
C THR A 11 -4.06 -12.35 -2.23
N HIS A 12 -4.00 -13.22 -1.22
CA HIS A 12 -4.28 -12.86 0.17
C HIS A 12 -3.28 -11.84 0.72
N ALA A 13 -1.98 -12.02 0.46
CA ALA A 13 -0.95 -11.06 0.88
C ALA A 13 -1.17 -9.68 0.25
N ARG A 14 -1.55 -9.62 -1.03
CA ARG A 14 -1.92 -8.37 -1.71
C ARG A 14 -3.11 -7.70 -1.04
N ALA A 15 -4.18 -8.44 -0.78
CA ALA A 15 -5.38 -7.89 -0.14
C ALA A 15 -5.08 -7.36 1.27
N ASN A 16 -4.35 -8.13 2.08
CA ASN A 16 -3.95 -7.73 3.43
C ASN A 16 -3.05 -6.48 3.42
N TYR A 17 -2.15 -6.35 2.44
CA TYR A 17 -1.32 -5.16 2.31
C TYR A 17 -2.13 -3.90 1.99
N TRP A 18 -3.12 -3.98 1.10
CA TRP A 18 -3.99 -2.85 0.79
C TRP A 18 -4.82 -2.42 2.00
N ILE A 19 -5.36 -3.39 2.74
CA ILE A 19 -6.09 -3.14 3.98
C ILE A 19 -5.17 -2.47 5.01
N LEU A 20 -3.96 -3.00 5.21
CA LEU A 20 -2.99 -2.44 6.14
C LEU A 20 -2.58 -1.01 5.74
N THR A 21 -2.35 -0.78 4.45
CA THR A 21 -1.99 0.55 3.92
C THR A 21 -3.12 1.56 4.16
N PHE A 22 -4.37 1.15 3.93
CA PHE A 22 -5.54 1.99 4.20
C PHE A 22 -5.66 2.33 5.69
N VAL A 23 -5.54 1.31 6.56
CA VAL A 23 -5.62 1.47 8.02
C VAL A 23 -4.49 2.36 8.53
N CYS A 24 -3.24 2.13 8.11
CA CYS A 24 -2.11 2.97 8.50
C CYS A 24 -2.27 4.42 8.01
N SER A 25 -2.80 4.63 6.81
CA SER A 25 -3.07 5.98 6.28
C SER A 25 -4.15 6.70 7.09
N ALA A 26 -5.21 6.01 7.48
CA ALA A 26 -6.27 6.57 8.34
C ALA A 26 -5.76 6.91 9.75
N ILE A 27 -4.99 6.01 10.37
CA ILE A 27 -4.38 6.25 11.68
C ILE A 27 -3.41 7.44 11.62
N LEU A 28 -2.58 7.50 10.57
CA LEU A 28 -1.66 8.62 10.37
C LEU A 28 -2.41 9.95 10.19
N ALA A 29 -3.51 9.96 9.45
CA ALA A 29 -4.34 11.16 9.28
C ALA A 29 -4.97 11.62 10.61
N LEU A 30 -5.49 10.69 11.42
CA LEU A 30 -6.03 11.00 12.75
C LEU A 30 -4.95 11.52 13.70
N PHE A 31 -3.76 10.90 13.68
CA PHE A 31 -2.62 11.32 14.47
C PHE A 31 -2.14 12.72 14.09
N LEU A 32 -2.02 13.00 12.78
CA LEU A 32 -1.68 14.33 12.28
C LEU A 32 -2.76 15.39 12.60
N ASN A 33 -4.03 14.99 12.66
CA ASN A 33 -5.13 15.88 13.01
C ASN A 33 -5.10 16.26 14.50
N GLU A 34 -4.80 15.31 15.39
CA GLU A 34 -4.61 15.63 16.82
C GLU A 34 -3.33 16.42 17.10
N LEU A 35 -2.23 16.14 16.39
CA LEU A 35 -0.99 16.92 16.54
C LEU A 35 -1.14 18.37 16.04
N ASN A 36 -1.99 18.63 15.05
CA ASN A 36 -2.14 19.96 14.44
C ASN A 36 -3.37 20.73 14.95
N LYS A 37 -4.08 20.21 15.96
CA LYS A 37 -5.35 20.79 16.43
C LYS A 37 -5.23 22.25 16.92
N ASP A 38 -4.02 22.70 17.23
CA ASP A 38 -3.72 24.07 17.68
C ASP A 38 -2.74 24.85 16.78
N VAL A 39 -2.17 24.27 15.71
CA VAL A 39 -1.00 24.87 15.02
C VAL A 39 -1.07 24.74 13.49
N ASN A 40 -1.33 25.87 12.84
CA ASN A 40 -0.99 26.22 11.45
C ASN A 40 -1.71 25.53 10.26
N PRO A 41 -1.95 26.28 9.15
CA PRO A 41 -2.48 25.78 7.89
C PRO A 41 -1.54 24.82 7.13
N SER A 42 -0.36 24.50 7.67
CA SER A 42 0.60 23.54 7.11
C SER A 42 0.09 22.09 7.10
N TYR A 43 -1.00 21.77 7.80
CA TYR A 43 -1.59 20.42 7.82
C TYR A 43 -2.00 19.91 6.42
N LEU A 44 -2.43 20.80 5.53
CA LEU A 44 -2.74 20.47 4.13
C LEU A 44 -1.49 19.97 3.39
N MET A 45 -0.32 20.55 3.69
CA MET A 45 0.93 20.14 3.09
C MET A 45 1.35 18.76 3.61
N THR A 46 1.25 18.52 4.91
CA THR A 46 1.58 17.22 5.52
C THR A 46 0.66 16.11 5.00
N TYR A 47 -0.64 16.39 4.90
CA TYR A 47 -1.62 15.46 4.32
C TYR A 47 -1.30 15.16 2.85
N SER A 48 -1.00 16.20 2.05
CA SER A 48 -0.63 16.05 0.64
C SER A 48 0.66 15.23 0.45
N ILE A 49 1.66 15.42 1.32
CA ILE A 49 2.90 14.65 1.33
C ILE A 49 2.62 13.19 1.67
N SER A 50 1.84 12.92 2.71
CA SER A 50 1.45 11.54 3.07
C SER A 50 0.72 10.84 1.93
N LEU A 51 -0.18 11.56 1.24
CA LEU A 51 -0.91 11.03 0.08
C LEU A 51 0.01 10.75 -1.11
N ALA A 52 0.96 11.65 -1.40
CA ALA A 52 1.94 11.47 -2.47
C ALA A 52 2.87 10.28 -2.21
N ILE A 53 3.34 10.12 -0.97
CA ILE A 53 4.17 8.98 -0.55
C ILE A 53 3.36 7.68 -0.67
N GLY A 54 2.12 7.66 -0.18
CA GLY A 54 1.23 6.49 -0.29
C GLY A 54 0.97 6.09 -1.75
N TYR A 55 0.72 7.06 -2.63
CA TYR A 55 0.55 6.81 -4.05
C TYR A 55 1.82 6.23 -4.71
N TYR A 56 2.99 6.81 -4.42
CA TYR A 56 4.26 6.34 -4.96
C TYR A 56 4.55 4.88 -4.55
N LEU A 57 4.44 4.56 -3.25
CA LEU A 57 4.65 3.20 -2.75
C LEU A 57 3.67 2.20 -3.36
N SER A 58 2.38 2.58 -3.47
CA SER A 58 1.36 1.75 -4.09
C SER A 58 1.68 1.41 -5.56
N THR A 59 2.18 2.41 -6.31
CA THR A 59 2.52 2.23 -7.72
C THR A 59 3.74 1.33 -7.91
N ALA A 60 4.78 1.52 -7.09
CA ALA A 60 5.96 0.66 -7.09
C ALA A 60 5.59 -0.79 -6.77
N LEU A 61 4.74 -1.01 -5.76
CA LEU A 61 4.29 -2.34 -5.40
C LEU A 61 3.43 -3.00 -6.48
N LYS A 62 2.55 -2.23 -7.15
CA LYS A 62 1.76 -2.76 -8.27
C LYS A 62 2.67 -3.32 -9.37
N LYS A 63 3.78 -2.64 -9.69
CA LYS A 63 4.78 -3.13 -10.64
C LYS A 63 5.42 -4.43 -10.14
N THR A 64 5.84 -4.50 -8.88
CA THR A 64 6.44 -5.71 -8.31
C THR A 64 5.49 -6.90 -8.39
N ILE A 65 4.22 -6.73 -8.03
CA ILE A 65 3.24 -7.82 -8.09
C ILE A 65 3.00 -8.26 -9.54
N THR A 66 2.94 -7.33 -10.49
CA THR A 66 2.81 -7.68 -11.91
C THR A 66 4.04 -8.45 -12.41
N SER A 67 5.26 -8.05 -12.01
CA SER A 67 6.50 -8.75 -12.34
C SER A 67 6.48 -10.18 -11.82
N ILE A 68 6.15 -10.37 -10.53
CA ILE A 68 6.03 -11.69 -9.90
C ILE A 68 4.98 -12.54 -10.63
N LYS A 69 3.85 -11.94 -11.02
CA LYS A 69 2.82 -12.65 -11.77
C LYS A 69 3.31 -13.12 -13.13
N VAL A 70 4.03 -12.28 -13.88
CA VAL A 70 4.60 -12.64 -15.19
C VAL A 70 5.66 -13.74 -15.04
N GLU A 71 6.55 -13.63 -14.05
CA GLU A 71 7.54 -14.68 -13.76
C GLU A 71 6.88 -16.00 -13.38
N LEU A 72 5.81 -15.96 -12.60
CA LEU A 72 5.05 -17.14 -12.23
C LEU A 72 4.37 -17.78 -13.45
N ASP A 73 3.71 -16.98 -14.29
CA ASP A 73 3.05 -17.46 -15.51
C ASP A 73 4.08 -18.09 -16.49
N ASN A 74 5.30 -17.56 -16.56
CA ASN A 74 6.40 -18.13 -17.36
C ASN A 74 7.01 -19.41 -16.78
N LEU A 75 6.87 -19.67 -15.47
CA LEU A 75 7.35 -20.89 -14.80
C LEU A 75 6.35 -22.06 -14.90
N ILE A 76 5.09 -21.78 -15.23
CA ILE A 76 4.00 -22.76 -15.34
C ILE A 76 3.83 -23.25 -16.80
N LEU A 77 4.34 -22.48 -17.77
CA LEU A 77 4.43 -22.81 -19.19
C LEU A 77 5.70 -23.62 -19.49
#